data_AF-A0A843APQ6-F1
#
_entry.id   AF-A0A843APQ6-F1
#
_cell.length_a   1.000
_cell.length_b   1.000
_cell.length_c   1.000
_cell.angle_alpha   90.00
_cell.angle_beta   90.00
_cell.angle_gamma   90.00
#
_symmetry.space_group_name_H-M   'P 1'
#
loop_
_entity.id
_entity.type
_entity.pdbx_description
1 polymer ?
#
loop_
_entity_poly.entity_id
_entity_poly.type
_entity_poly.pdbx_seq_one_letter_code
_entity_poly.pdbx_strand_id
1 'polypeptide(L)'
;MKVSIIGTPHCGRTVFLGLFYETLIRMNNAEGDDAQEVMLSTGPVEAKAFGDLRLELISGRWPNSENASKVSGRVVTLGFRKKRSIPFLRSRELTTVELEDVPLTEKDIIVMRGTGQLREVLMGSSGGSLDRYGMSERFRSALDSEALVLLVDLSKGRLEGAWPLPERDAFLATIVDNASKTSLGRSRETTFIIVLTRAERAEADDQKVFEEAYPRT
;
A
#
# COMPACT_ATOMS: atom_id res chain seq x y z
N MET A 1 -12.55 -1.38 9.48
CA MET A 1 -11.43 -2.28 9.14
C MET A 1 -10.26 -1.43 8.73
N LYS A 2 -9.11 -1.55 9.39
CA LYS A 2 -7.88 -0.85 9.02
C LYS A 2 -7.07 -1.71 8.05
N VAL A 3 -6.64 -1.09 6.95
CA VAL A 3 -5.76 -1.70 5.95
C VAL A 3 -4.52 -0.85 5.83
N SER A 4 -3.35 -1.43 6.06
CA SER A 4 -2.08 -0.70 5.92
C SER A 4 -1.39 -1.07 4.61
N ILE A 5 -0.96 -0.06 3.85
CA ILE A 5 -0.18 -0.22 2.63
C ILE A 5 1.29 0.01 2.98
N ILE A 6 2.09 -1.06 2.90
CA ILE A 6 3.50 -1.07 3.26
C ILE A 6 4.31 -1.59 2.08
N GLY A 7 5.48 -1.00 1.85
CA GLY A 7 6.46 -1.52 0.91
C GLY A 7 7.84 -0.95 1.23
N THR A 8 8.88 -1.54 0.63
CA THR A 8 10.22 -0.99 0.69
C THR A 8 10.26 0.40 0.04
N PRO A 9 11.23 1.27 0.37
CA PRO A 9 11.50 2.48 -0.40
C PRO A 9 11.55 2.19 -1.91
N HIS A 10 11.03 3.13 -2.71
CA HIS A 10 11.00 3.06 -4.19
C HIS A 10 10.17 1.93 -4.80
N CYS A 11 9.35 1.19 -4.04
CA CYS A 11 8.53 0.08 -4.58
C CYS A 11 7.36 0.48 -5.49
N GLY A 12 7.26 1.73 -5.95
CA GLY A 12 6.13 2.21 -6.77
C GLY A 12 4.86 2.55 -5.98
N ARG A 13 4.96 2.72 -4.65
CA ARG A 13 3.84 3.01 -3.75
C ARG A 13 2.97 4.20 -4.17
N THR A 14 3.58 5.33 -4.53
CA THR A 14 2.84 6.53 -4.96
C THR A 14 2.00 6.25 -6.20
N VAL A 15 2.54 5.50 -7.16
CA VAL A 15 1.86 5.16 -8.40
C VAL A 15 0.72 4.17 -8.14
N PHE A 16 0.99 3.16 -7.31
CA PHE A 16 -0.03 2.25 -6.81
C PHE A 16 -1.20 3.00 -6.18
N LEU A 17 -0.94 3.96 -5.29
CA LEU A 17 -1.97 4.76 -4.63
C LEU A 17 -2.83 5.56 -5.64
N GLY A 18 -2.20 6.18 -6.64
CA GLY A 18 -2.93 6.93 -7.66
C GLY A 18 -3.80 6.05 -8.55
N LEU A 19 -3.29 4.90 -8.99
CA LEU A 19 -4.05 3.92 -9.78
C LEU A 19 -5.17 3.26 -8.97
N PHE A 20 -4.90 2.96 -7.69
CA PHE A 20 -5.90 2.44 -6.77
C PHE A 20 -7.03 3.46 -6.57
N TYR A 21 -6.69 4.74 -6.34
CA TYR A 21 -7.67 5.80 -6.21
C TYR A 21 -8.51 6.01 -7.47
N GLU A 22 -7.89 5.98 -8.66
CA GLU A 22 -8.63 6.00 -9.93
C GLU A 22 -9.60 4.82 -10.06
N THR A 23 -9.15 3.62 -9.67
CA THR A 23 -10.00 2.42 -9.68
C THR A 23 -11.20 2.59 -8.77
N LEU A 24 -11.01 3.14 -7.57
CA LEU A 24 -12.09 3.43 -6.63
C LEU A 24 -13.09 4.45 -7.19
N ILE A 25 -12.62 5.51 -7.86
CA ILE A 25 -13.50 6.49 -8.52
C ILE A 25 -14.32 5.82 -9.62
N ARG A 26 -13.70 4.97 -10.45
CA ARG A 26 -14.41 4.24 -11.50
C ARG A 26 -15.47 3.29 -10.92
N MET A 27 -15.15 2.61 -9.82
CA MET A 27 -16.10 1.75 -9.12
C MET A 27 -17.26 2.54 -8.52
N ASN A 28 -17.00 3.71 -7.93
CA ASN A 28 -18.02 4.59 -7.38
C ASN A 28 -18.98 5.14 -8.46
N ASN A 29 -18.47 5.35 -9.68
CA ASN A 29 -19.22 5.89 -10.81
C ASN A 29 -19.78 4.80 -11.75
N ALA A 30 -19.57 3.52 -11.46
CA ALA A 30 -20.04 2.44 -12.30
C ALA A 30 -21.57 2.29 -12.16
N GLU A 31 -22.29 2.35 -13.27
CA GLU A 31 -23.73 2.11 -13.34
C GLU A 31 -24.03 0.63 -13.65
N GLY A 32 -25.01 0.04 -12.97
CA GLY A 32 -25.52 -1.32 -13.25
C GLY A 32 -25.70 -2.20 -12.00
N ASP A 33 -26.54 -3.23 -12.11
CA ASP A 33 -26.89 -4.15 -11.01
C ASP A 33 -25.69 -4.96 -10.47
N ASP A 34 -24.59 -5.03 -11.24
CA ASP A 34 -23.35 -5.72 -10.85
C ASP A 34 -22.32 -4.86 -10.11
N ALA A 35 -22.48 -3.54 -10.08
CA ALA A 35 -21.54 -2.64 -9.39
C ALA A 35 -21.59 -2.85 -7.86
N GLN A 36 -20.44 -3.08 -7.23
CA GLN A 36 -20.32 -2.86 -5.79
C GLN A 36 -20.39 -1.34 -5.57
N GLU A 37 -21.39 -0.85 -4.83
CA GLU A 37 -21.45 0.55 -4.44
C GLU A 37 -20.31 0.84 -3.44
N VAL A 38 -19.18 1.32 -3.98
CA VAL A 38 -18.05 1.83 -3.22
C VAL A 38 -18.22 3.34 -3.06
N MET A 39 -18.50 3.79 -1.84
CA MET A 39 -18.55 5.21 -1.51
C MET A 39 -17.18 5.68 -1.02
N LEU A 40 -16.55 6.58 -1.76
CA LEU A 40 -15.33 7.23 -1.33
C LEU A 40 -15.66 8.37 -0.34
N SER A 41 -15.25 8.22 0.92
CA SER A 41 -15.57 9.16 2.02
C SER A 41 -14.29 9.73 2.63
N THR A 42 -13.53 10.48 1.84
CA THR A 42 -12.24 11.02 2.22
C THR A 42 -12.32 12.53 2.48
N GLY A 43 -11.53 13.06 3.42
CA GLY A 43 -11.48 14.49 3.75
C GLY A 43 -11.06 15.36 2.56
N PRO A 44 -11.37 16.67 2.55
CA PRO A 44 -11.10 17.55 1.41
C PRO A 44 -9.61 17.66 1.07
N VAL A 45 -8.74 17.58 2.08
CA VAL A 45 -7.29 17.66 1.90
C VAL A 45 -6.75 16.40 1.21
N GLU A 46 -7.16 15.24 1.70
CA GLU A 46 -6.81 13.94 1.14
C GLU A 46 -7.39 13.79 -0.27
N ALA A 47 -8.67 14.13 -0.47
CA ALA A 47 -9.33 14.05 -1.78
C ALA A 47 -8.63 14.91 -2.82
N LYS A 48 -8.15 16.10 -2.43
CA LYS A 48 -7.32 16.95 -3.28
C LYS A 48 -5.97 16.29 -3.57
N ALA A 49 -5.26 15.80 -2.56
CA ALA A 49 -3.95 15.19 -2.74
C ALA A 49 -3.99 13.98 -3.69
N PHE A 50 -4.94 13.07 -3.50
CA PHE A 50 -5.15 11.93 -4.39
C PHE A 50 -5.71 12.34 -5.76
N GLY A 51 -6.53 13.39 -5.81
CA GLY A 51 -7.04 13.96 -7.06
C GLY A 51 -5.94 14.58 -7.93
N ASP A 52 -5.03 15.36 -7.34
CA ASP A 52 -3.87 15.94 -8.02
C ASP A 52 -2.96 14.84 -8.56
N LEU A 53 -2.64 13.84 -7.73
CA LEU A 53 -1.85 12.66 -8.12
C LEU A 53 -2.50 11.90 -9.28
N ARG A 54 -3.82 11.69 -9.22
CA ARG A 54 -4.61 11.06 -10.27
C ARG A 54 -4.50 11.83 -11.59
N LEU A 55 -4.67 13.16 -11.55
CA LEU A 55 -4.61 13.99 -12.76
C LEU A 55 -3.23 13.95 -13.42
N GLU A 56 -2.15 13.88 -12.63
CA GLU A 56 -0.81 13.68 -13.18
C GLU A 56 -0.70 12.35 -13.92
N LEU A 57 -1.09 11.24 -13.28
CA LEU A 57 -1.04 9.91 -13.89
C LEU A 57 -1.89 9.81 -15.16
N ILE A 58 -3.11 10.38 -15.15
CA ILE A 58 -3.99 10.41 -16.33
C ILE A 58 -3.38 11.28 -17.45
N SER A 59 -2.66 12.34 -17.10
CA SER A 59 -1.95 13.17 -18.09
C SER A 59 -0.71 12.48 -18.69
N GLY A 60 -0.38 11.28 -18.20
CA GLY A 60 0.80 10.52 -18.60
C GLY A 60 2.10 11.01 -17.96
N ARG A 61 2.00 11.72 -16.84
CA ARG A 61 3.16 12.23 -16.09
C ARG A 61 3.35 11.41 -14.82
N TRP A 62 4.62 11.16 -14.49
CA TRP A 62 4.97 10.49 -13.25
C TRP A 62 4.82 11.43 -12.05
N PRO A 63 4.44 10.88 -10.89
CA PRO A 63 4.33 11.66 -9.68
C PRO A 63 5.69 12.24 -9.30
N ASN A 64 5.77 13.56 -9.20
CA ASN A 64 6.96 14.21 -8.66
C ASN A 64 7.04 14.05 -7.12
N SER A 65 8.18 14.44 -6.54
CA SER A 65 8.41 14.37 -5.09
C SER A 65 7.40 15.17 -4.27
N GLU A 66 6.90 16.29 -4.81
CA GLU A 66 5.90 17.13 -4.16
C GLU A 66 4.58 16.36 -4.00
N ASN A 67 4.06 15.75 -5.07
CA ASN A 67 2.80 15.02 -5.00
C ASN A 67 2.94 13.68 -4.27
N ALA A 68 4.07 13.01 -4.40
CA ALA A 68 4.41 11.86 -3.57
C ALA A 68 4.36 12.20 -2.08
N SER A 69 4.86 13.37 -1.67
CA SER A 69 4.83 13.80 -0.27
C SER A 69 3.43 14.13 0.24
N LYS A 70 2.54 14.65 -0.62
CA LYS A 70 1.16 15.03 -0.25
C LYS A 70 0.29 13.82 0.09
N VAL A 71 0.47 12.72 -0.63
CA VAL A 71 -0.27 11.46 -0.39
C VAL A 71 0.39 10.57 0.66
N SER A 72 1.68 10.81 0.94
CA SER A 72 2.44 10.01 1.91
C SER A 72 1.85 10.11 3.31
N GLY A 73 1.51 8.97 3.93
CA GLY A 73 0.96 8.94 5.28
C GLY A 73 -0.51 9.33 5.38
N ARG A 74 -1.22 9.44 4.26
CA ARG A 74 -2.64 9.79 4.23
C ARG A 74 -3.53 8.55 4.37
N VAL A 75 -4.76 8.78 4.81
CA VAL A 75 -5.79 7.76 4.96
C VAL A 75 -6.89 8.01 3.93
N VAL A 76 -7.33 6.94 3.28
CA VAL A 76 -8.51 6.92 2.41
C VAL A 76 -9.58 6.09 3.10
N THR A 77 -10.76 6.67 3.29
CA THR A 77 -11.88 5.95 3.91
C THR A 77 -12.89 5.55 2.85
N LEU A 78 -13.19 4.26 2.81
CA LEU A 78 -14.15 3.65 1.89
C LEU A 78 -15.36 3.15 2.67
N GLY A 79 -16.55 3.52 2.22
CA GLY A 79 -17.80 2.90 2.63
C GLY A 79 -18.23 1.87 1.59
N PHE A 80 -18.47 0.64 1.99
CA PHE A 80 -19.08 -0.38 1.14
C PHE A 80 -20.54 -0.52 1.52
N ARG A 81 -21.43 -0.44 0.53
CA ARG A 81 -22.82 -0.82 0.72
C ARG A 81 -22.99 -2.28 0.34
N LYS A 82 -23.45 -3.09 1.28
CA LYS A 82 -23.76 -4.49 1.00
C LYS A 82 -24.92 -4.58 0.02
N LYS A 83 -24.76 -5.31 -1.09
CA LYS A 83 -25.88 -5.63 -1.98
C LYS A 83 -26.94 -6.40 -1.19
N ARG A 84 -28.20 -6.03 -1.42
CA ARG A 84 -29.37 -6.55 -0.71
C ARG A 84 -29.48 -8.06 -0.91
N SER A 85 -29.57 -8.83 0.17
CA SER A 85 -30.02 -10.22 0.10
C SER A 85 -31.54 -10.35 0.21
N ILE A 86 -32.26 -9.33 0.72
CA ILE A 86 -33.72 -9.40 0.99
C ILE A 86 -34.40 -8.04 0.65
N PRO A 87 -35.46 -8.00 -0.18
CA PRO A 87 -36.08 -6.74 -0.66
C PRO A 87 -36.79 -5.87 0.40
N PHE A 88 -37.15 -6.43 1.57
CA PHE A 88 -38.13 -5.83 2.48
C PHE A 88 -37.61 -5.28 3.82
N LEU A 89 -36.31 -5.39 4.12
CA LEU A 89 -35.71 -4.79 5.32
C LEU A 89 -34.66 -3.74 4.92
N ARG A 90 -34.92 -2.48 5.27
CA ARG A 90 -33.95 -1.38 5.15
C ARG A 90 -32.97 -1.44 6.32
N SER A 91 -31.99 -2.34 6.32
CA SER A 91 -30.78 -2.15 7.12
C SER A 91 -29.73 -1.41 6.28
N ARG A 92 -29.27 -0.27 6.79
CA ARG A 92 -28.15 0.50 6.24
C ARG A 92 -26.88 0.05 6.96
N GLU A 93 -26.32 -1.09 6.59
CA GLU A 93 -24.98 -1.47 7.06
C GLU A 93 -23.96 -0.95 6.05
N LEU A 94 -23.29 0.15 6.42
CA LEU A 94 -22.09 0.64 5.75
C LEU A 94 -20.89 -0.01 6.42
N THR A 95 -20.13 -0.81 5.68
CA THR A 95 -18.84 -1.30 6.15
C THR A 95 -17.78 -0.27 5.81
N THR A 96 -17.10 0.27 6.82
CA THR A 96 -16.04 1.26 6.62
C THR A 96 -14.67 0.61 6.62
N VAL A 97 -13.88 0.89 5.59
CA VAL A 97 -12.49 0.47 5.43
C VAL A 97 -11.61 1.71 5.39
N GLU A 98 -10.64 1.78 6.30
CA GLU A 98 -9.65 2.84 6.35
C GLU A 98 -8.35 2.29 5.76
N LEU A 99 -7.96 2.80 4.59
CA LEU A 99 -6.69 2.47 3.96
C LEU A 99 -5.67 3.53 4.31
N GLU A 100 -4.66 3.14 5.10
CA GLU A 100 -3.55 4.01 5.48
C GLU A 100 -2.33 3.68 4.63
N ASP A 101 -1.79 4.71 3.98
CA ASP A 101 -0.46 4.66 3.39
C ASP A 101 0.63 4.79 4.47
N VAL A 102 1.54 3.83 4.57
CA VAL A 102 2.53 3.77 5.67
C VAL A 102 3.95 3.93 5.10
N PRO A 103 4.48 5.16 5.02
CA PRO A 103 5.87 5.38 4.62
C PRO A 103 6.83 4.88 5.71
N LEU A 104 7.87 4.15 5.29
CA LEU A 104 8.98 3.82 6.17
C LEU A 104 9.80 5.09 6.46
N THR A 105 10.02 5.37 7.74
CA THR A 105 10.96 6.41 8.17
C THR A 105 12.40 5.88 8.17
N GLU A 106 13.39 6.77 8.20
CA GLU A 106 14.79 6.37 8.36
C GLU A 106 15.01 5.53 9.63
N LYS A 107 14.31 5.88 10.72
CA LYS A 107 14.30 5.11 11.97
C LYS A 107 13.82 3.67 11.75
N ASP A 108 12.74 3.50 11.00
CA ASP A 108 12.19 2.17 10.68
C ASP A 108 13.19 1.35 9.88
N ILE A 109 13.84 1.96 8.88
CA ILE A 109 14.85 1.32 8.04
C ILE A 109 16.05 0.88 8.89
N ILE A 110 16.54 1.74 9.79
CA ILE A 110 17.66 1.43 10.69
C ILE A 110 17.31 0.25 11.58
N VAL A 111 16.13 0.20 12.19
CA VAL A 111 15.74 -0.90 13.07
C VAL A 111 15.56 -2.20 12.30
N MET A 112 14.95 -2.16 11.10
CA MET A 112 14.81 -3.32 10.21
C MET A 112 16.17 -3.91 9.80
N ARG A 113 17.19 -3.05 9.61
CA ARG A 113 18.53 -3.46 9.16
C ARG A 113 19.51 -3.77 10.29
N GLY A 114 19.40 -3.06 11.40
CA GLY A 114 20.39 -3.05 12.50
C GLY A 114 20.20 -4.17 13.51
N THR A 115 19.06 -4.83 13.49
CA THR A 115 18.76 -5.95 14.38
C THR A 115 19.08 -7.26 13.67
N GLY A 116 19.47 -8.30 14.42
CA GLY A 116 19.75 -9.63 13.88
C GLY A 116 18.60 -10.27 13.07
N GLN A 117 17.46 -9.59 12.91
CA GLN A 117 16.23 -10.01 12.23
C GLN A 117 16.41 -10.26 10.74
N LEU A 118 17.05 -9.31 10.02
CA LEU A 118 17.33 -9.49 8.60
C LEU A 118 18.34 -10.64 8.42
N ARG A 119 19.35 -10.70 9.30
CA ARG A 119 20.36 -11.75 9.32
C ARG A 119 19.77 -13.13 9.63
N GLU A 120 18.83 -13.24 10.56
CA GLU A 120 18.13 -14.47 10.94
C GLU A 120 17.34 -15.05 9.77
N VAL A 121 16.60 -14.20 9.05
CA VAL A 121 15.87 -14.63 7.85
C VAL A 121 16.84 -15.00 6.72
N LEU A 122 17.89 -14.21 6.50
CA LEU A 122 18.94 -14.53 5.53
C LEU A 122 19.71 -15.82 5.87
N MET A 123 19.75 -16.21 7.14
CA MET A 123 20.33 -17.47 7.63
C MET A 123 19.32 -18.63 7.64
N GLY A 124 18.09 -18.43 7.16
CA GLY A 124 17.10 -19.50 6.96
C GLY A 124 15.94 -19.55 7.95
N SER A 125 15.75 -18.53 8.80
CA SER A 125 14.54 -18.41 9.63
C SER A 125 13.30 -18.10 8.79
N SER A 126 12.12 -18.56 9.25
CA SER A 126 10.83 -18.23 8.63
C SER A 126 10.39 -16.76 8.82
N GLY A 127 11.10 -16.01 9.66
CA GLY A 127 10.84 -14.60 10.01
C GLY A 127 11.78 -14.10 11.10
N GLY A 128 11.86 -12.79 11.31
CA GLY A 128 12.64 -12.15 12.38
C GLY A 128 11.75 -11.45 13.41
N SER A 129 12.11 -11.49 14.70
CA SER A 129 11.36 -10.79 15.77
C SER A 129 11.67 -9.30 15.79
N LEU A 130 10.70 -8.43 15.49
CA LEU A 130 10.93 -7.00 15.34
C LEU A 130 10.99 -6.25 16.69
N ASP A 131 11.96 -5.33 16.85
CA ASP A 131 11.94 -4.38 17.97
C ASP A 131 10.90 -3.30 17.69
N ARG A 132 9.65 -3.59 18.06
CA ARG A 132 8.50 -2.70 17.84
C ARG A 132 8.63 -1.36 18.56
N TYR A 133 9.40 -1.28 19.65
CA TYR A 133 9.61 -0.02 20.38
C TYR A 133 10.69 0.85 19.74
N GLY A 134 11.62 0.23 19.01
CA GLY A 134 12.57 0.90 18.14
C GLY A 134 11.91 1.59 16.93
N MET A 135 10.75 1.13 16.47
CA MET A 135 10.09 1.68 15.28
C MET A 135 9.40 3.04 15.48
N SER A 136 8.96 3.66 14.39
CA SER A 136 7.99 4.75 14.41
C SER A 136 6.63 4.24 14.88
N GLU A 137 5.87 5.12 15.55
CA GLU A 137 4.55 4.77 16.07
C GLU A 137 3.58 4.34 14.96
N ARG A 138 3.63 5.04 13.81
CA ARG A 138 2.82 4.72 12.64
C ARG A 138 3.11 3.32 12.11
N PHE A 139 4.38 2.98 11.89
CA PHE A 139 4.75 1.66 11.40
C PHE A 139 4.39 0.57 12.41
N ARG A 140 4.62 0.82 13.70
CA ARG A 140 4.20 -0.09 14.77
C ARG A 140 2.70 -0.35 14.75
N SER A 141 1.87 0.69 14.60
CA SER A 141 0.41 0.56 14.51
C SER A 141 -0.03 -0.16 13.25
N ALA A 142 0.68 0.00 12.14
CA ALA A 142 0.37 -0.66 10.88
C ALA A 142 0.48 -2.18 10.95
N LEU A 143 1.39 -2.70 11.79
CA LEU A 143 1.52 -4.14 12.04
C LEU A 143 0.30 -4.73 12.80
N ASP A 144 -0.49 -3.89 13.46
CA ASP A 144 -1.71 -4.30 14.17
C ASP A 144 -2.98 -4.19 13.30
N SER A 145 -2.87 -3.78 12.03
CA SER A 145 -4.00 -3.68 11.09
C SER A 145 -4.64 -5.04 10.77
N GLU A 146 -5.95 -5.09 10.53
CA GLU A 146 -6.66 -6.34 10.18
C GLU A 146 -6.24 -6.90 8.82
N ALA A 147 -5.80 -6.02 7.91
CA ALA A 147 -5.21 -6.41 6.64
C ALA A 147 -3.99 -5.55 6.28
N LEU A 148 -3.07 -6.15 5.51
CA LEU A 148 -1.90 -5.48 4.96
C LEU A 148 -1.84 -5.65 3.45
N VAL A 149 -1.60 -4.56 2.74
CA VAL A 149 -1.19 -4.55 1.33
C VAL A 149 0.33 -4.41 1.31
N LEU A 150 1.02 -5.45 0.86
CA LEU A 150 2.48 -5.51 0.78
C LEU A 150 2.93 -5.27 -0.65
N LEU A 151 3.60 -4.15 -0.91
CA LEU A 151 4.15 -3.82 -2.21
C LEU A 151 5.55 -4.41 -2.35
N VAL A 152 5.74 -5.24 -3.36
CA VAL A 152 6.98 -5.99 -3.63
C VAL A 152 7.50 -5.62 -4.99
N ASP A 153 8.62 -4.89 -5.01
CA ASP A 153 9.27 -4.51 -6.24
C ASP A 153 10.11 -5.67 -6.82
N LEU A 154 9.70 -6.23 -7.96
CA LEU A 154 10.34 -7.38 -8.63
C LEU A 154 11.46 -7.01 -9.61
N SER A 155 11.91 -5.77 -9.54
CA SER A 155 12.98 -5.25 -10.38
C SER A 155 14.32 -5.98 -10.14
N LYS A 156 14.92 -6.52 -11.21
CA LYS A 156 16.31 -7.00 -11.37
C LYS A 156 17.39 -5.91 -11.37
N GLY A 157 17.04 -4.63 -11.41
CA GLY A 157 17.89 -3.49 -11.69
C GLY A 157 18.39 -2.87 -10.40
N ARG A 158 19.70 -2.61 -10.34
CA ARG A 158 20.31 -1.81 -9.27
C ARG A 158 19.99 -0.34 -9.51
N LEU A 159 18.75 0.06 -9.26
CA LEU A 159 18.44 1.46 -9.05
C LEU A 159 19.15 1.91 -7.77
N GLU A 160 19.72 3.11 -7.79
CA GLU A 160 20.33 3.70 -6.61
C GLU A 160 19.26 3.83 -5.51
N GLY A 161 19.50 3.24 -4.34
CA GLY A 161 18.51 3.19 -3.25
C GLY A 161 17.54 1.99 -3.28
N ALA A 162 17.61 1.11 -4.28
CA ALA A 162 16.85 -0.14 -4.28
C ALA A 162 17.32 -1.08 -3.15
N TRP A 163 16.37 -1.76 -2.51
CA TRP A 163 16.68 -2.78 -1.52
C TRP A 163 17.20 -4.04 -2.22
N PRO A 164 18.34 -4.61 -1.81
CA PRO A 164 18.80 -5.88 -2.35
C PRO A 164 17.72 -6.96 -2.20
N LEU A 165 17.56 -7.82 -3.21
CA LEU A 165 16.53 -8.87 -3.23
C LEU A 165 16.46 -9.67 -1.91
N PRO A 166 17.59 -10.14 -1.33
CA PRO A 166 17.54 -10.88 -0.07
C PRO A 166 17.06 -10.03 1.12
N GLU A 167 17.42 -8.74 1.16
CA GLU A 167 16.95 -7.82 2.21
C GLU A 167 15.46 -7.53 2.07
N ARG A 168 14.96 -7.36 0.84
CA ARG A 168 13.54 -7.18 0.55
C ARG A 168 12.73 -8.39 0.99
N ASP A 169 13.18 -9.59 0.64
CA ASP A 169 12.48 -10.83 1.00
C ASP A 169 12.49 -11.04 2.52
N ALA A 170 13.62 -10.75 3.18
CA ALA A 170 13.71 -10.75 4.63
C ALA A 170 12.79 -9.72 5.30
N PHE A 171 12.68 -8.52 4.73
CA PHE A 171 11.75 -7.48 5.18
C PHE A 171 10.29 -7.95 5.11
N LEU A 172 9.87 -8.52 3.98
CA LEU A 172 8.50 -9.01 3.80
C LEU A 172 8.18 -10.17 4.76
N ALA A 173 9.09 -11.14 4.89
CA ALA A 173 8.92 -12.25 5.84
C ALA A 173 8.81 -11.74 7.27
N THR A 174 9.63 -10.74 7.64
CA THR A 174 9.58 -10.10 8.95
C THR A 174 8.24 -9.41 9.19
N ILE A 175 7.72 -8.66 8.21
CA ILE A 175 6.38 -8.04 8.35
C ILE A 175 5.29 -9.08 8.51
N VAL A 176 5.29 -10.14 7.70
CA VAL A 176 4.27 -11.18 7.78
C VAL A 176 4.29 -11.85 9.15
N ASP A 177 5.46 -12.22 9.67
CA ASP A 177 5.60 -12.86 10.98
C ASP A 177 5.12 -11.95 12.13
N ASN A 178 5.50 -10.66 12.09
CA ASN A 178 5.14 -9.71 13.14
C ASN A 178 3.67 -9.28 13.06
N ALA A 179 3.10 -9.14 11.86
CA ALA A 179 1.69 -8.81 11.68
C ALA A 179 0.76 -10.00 12.00
N SER A 180 1.29 -11.23 11.96
CA SER A 180 0.56 -12.45 12.33
C SER A 180 0.59 -12.74 13.85
N LYS A 181 1.17 -11.84 14.65
CA LYS A 181 1.28 -11.95 16.11
C LYS A 181 0.74 -10.70 16.79
N THR A 182 0.13 -10.88 17.94
CA THR A 182 -0.22 -9.80 18.87
C THR A 182 1.04 -9.22 19.52
N SER A 183 0.92 -8.07 20.19
CA SER A 183 2.01 -7.50 21.00
C SER A 183 2.51 -8.44 22.12
N LEU A 184 1.71 -9.42 22.53
CA LEU A 184 2.06 -10.46 23.51
C LEU A 184 2.62 -11.74 22.87
N GLY A 185 2.87 -11.74 21.56
CA GLY A 185 3.43 -12.88 20.81
C GLY A 185 2.43 -13.99 20.46
N ARG A 186 1.13 -13.82 20.77
CA ARG A 186 0.10 -14.79 20.38
C ARG A 186 -0.27 -14.65 18.92
N SER A 187 -0.47 -15.77 18.21
CA SER A 187 -0.95 -15.77 16.83
C SER A 187 -2.28 -15.00 16.69
N ARG A 188 -2.42 -14.29 15.58
CA ARG A 188 -3.67 -13.63 15.18
C ARG A 188 -3.90 -13.81 13.69
N GLU A 189 -5.16 -13.75 13.27
CA GLU A 189 -5.52 -13.76 11.86
C GLU A 189 -5.33 -12.37 11.27
N THR A 190 -4.56 -12.29 10.19
CA THR A 190 -4.28 -11.06 9.45
C THR A 190 -4.37 -11.37 7.96
N THR A 191 -5.11 -10.56 7.22
CA THR A 191 -5.24 -10.75 5.76
C THR A 191 -4.08 -10.07 5.04
N PHE A 192 -3.44 -10.75 4.10
CA PHE A 192 -2.35 -10.20 3.30
C PHE A 192 -2.73 -10.14 1.82
N ILE A 193 -2.52 -8.97 1.21
CA ILE A 193 -2.58 -8.78 -0.24
C ILE A 193 -1.16 -8.44 -0.69
N ILE A 194 -0.54 -9.32 -1.46
CA ILE A 194 0.80 -9.07 -2.02
C ILE A 194 0.62 -8.49 -3.42
N VAL A 195 1.12 -7.27 -3.61
CA VAL A 195 1.09 -6.57 -4.90
C VAL A 195 2.51 -6.56 -5.45
N LEU A 196 2.68 -7.26 -6.57
CA LEU A 196 3.95 -7.32 -7.28
C LEU A 196 4.07 -6.09 -8.17
N THR A 197 5.00 -5.20 -7.82
CA THR A 197 5.35 -4.02 -8.61
C THR A 197 6.60 -4.32 -9.44
N ARG A 198 6.85 -3.53 -10.49
CA ARG A 198 8.06 -3.59 -11.31
C ARG A 198 8.55 -2.16 -11.55
N ALA A 199 9.30 -1.62 -10.59
CA ALA A 199 9.93 -0.30 -10.71
C ALA A 199 11.04 -0.26 -11.79
N GLU A 200 11.49 -1.43 -12.24
CA GLU A 200 12.45 -1.77 -13.30
C GLU A 200 12.12 -1.21 -14.66
N ARG A 201 10.84 -0.90 -14.86
CA ARG A 201 10.47 -0.02 -15.94
C ARG A 201 11.01 1.36 -15.55
N ALA A 202 12.32 1.55 -15.70
CA ALA A 202 12.93 2.86 -15.97
C ALA A 202 12.32 3.46 -17.25
N GLU A 203 11.71 2.62 -18.08
CA GLU A 203 10.77 2.94 -19.17
C GLU A 203 9.44 3.53 -18.69
N ALA A 204 9.12 3.47 -17.41
CA ALA A 204 8.01 4.23 -16.87
C ALA A 204 8.44 5.70 -16.81
N ASP A 205 9.58 6.06 -16.23
CA ASP A 205 10.10 7.45 -16.20
C ASP A 205 10.55 8.02 -17.58
N ASP A 206 10.72 7.18 -18.61
CA ASP A 206 10.92 7.65 -19.99
C ASP A 206 9.57 7.96 -20.66
N GLN A 207 9.31 9.24 -20.91
CA GLN A 207 8.09 9.74 -21.54
C GLN A 207 7.73 8.96 -22.82
N LYS A 208 8.73 8.50 -23.59
CA LYS A 208 8.49 7.75 -24.84
C LYS A 208 7.81 6.41 -24.63
N VAL A 209 8.16 5.66 -23.58
CA VAL A 209 7.63 4.29 -23.39
C VAL A 209 6.26 4.31 -22.70
N PHE A 210 5.95 5.35 -21.92
CA PHE A 210 4.57 5.59 -21.49
C PHE A 210 3.65 5.88 -22.69
N GLU A 211 4.08 6.73 -23.62
CA GLU A 211 3.33 7.06 -24.83
C GLU A 211 3.14 5.83 -25.75
N GLU A 212 4.09 4.88 -25.75
CA GLU A 212 3.96 3.60 -26.45
C GLU A 212 3.02 2.60 -25.75
N ALA A 213 3.06 2.53 -24.41
CA ALA A 213 2.24 1.60 -23.63
C ALA A 213 0.78 2.06 -23.48
N TYR A 214 0.53 3.38 -23.53
CA TYR A 214 -0.78 4.01 -23.38
C TYR A 214 -0.95 5.14 -24.41
N PRO A 215 -1.13 4.81 -25.70
CA PRO A 215 -1.25 5.81 -26.75
C PRO A 215 -2.48 6.70 -26.51
N ARG A 216 -2.29 8.02 -26.62
CA ARG A 216 -3.40 8.99 -26.59
C ARG A 216 -4.24 8.78 -27.85
N THR A 217 -5.44 8.23 -27.67
CA THR A 217 -6.50 8.22 -28.70
C THR A 217 -7.04 9.60 -28.93
#